data_AF-A0A1F5QSQ1-F1
#
_entry.id   AF-A0A1F5QSQ1-F1
#
_cell.length_a   1.000
_cell.length_b   1.000
_cell.length_c   1.000
_cell.angle_alpha   90.00
_cell.angle_beta   90.00
_cell.angle_gamma   90.00
#
_symmetry.space_group_name_H-M   'P 1'
#
loop_
_entity.id
_entity.type
_entity.pdbx_description
1 polymer ?
#
loop_
_entity_poly.entity_id
_entity_poly.type
_entity_poly.pdbx_seq_one_letter_code
_entity_poly.pdbx_strand_id
1 'polypeptide(L)'
;MAELVESIRTHGLLEPILVRTCDGWRVNPGARSGQKGYFVQNPAFVDKERQTYEGTSLFFLDADEAERNCPLYEIICGERRWRAARGAGLETIHALVRNLDDVKALELSLVENLVRENIDPIEEAEGYKRLQALGHSQTMIAEMVHRKQETISNRTRLLKLPDAVQERIRAGELSASHGVALLSMNIESEPILTEIASAVVEAKLPVSTLEKGLPSAAADKLRKAKRLVNLHESRPKFNVRETCEQACPFEAYRKSSDRSWEAYCLKPEHYRQLQAGAQAEEKTALEREAAELREKGIDVDKLVTWNYNTLVIIGPNPPAGCTPDCECRAYSRQLYDNKKIVPVCTNRKRYEEEQKAEAEAERKTKLATFELKRALVQQCVEKMTDLADFQPALVLLAQEKLSNVRSRQIMFDLLLRYGMEIPNEDARHQIDRNDIFVTLVQLDSMRLLQLLVEINATEELWWRFGAEYGDDKHGMPMADRLLSRFCPDCGLLPDECLCAERKAREERQAKEARSEEVAAVAQMKGD
;
A
#
# COMPACT_ATOMS: atom_id res chain seq x y z
N MET A 1 -31.41 -6.89 -56.71
CA MET A 1 -31.61 -7.88 -57.79
C MET A 1 -32.68 -7.44 -58.79
N ALA A 2 -33.87 -7.03 -58.36
CA ALA A 2 -34.92 -6.54 -59.27
C ALA A 2 -34.47 -5.35 -60.14
N GLU A 3 -33.77 -4.38 -59.55
CA GLU A 3 -33.18 -3.24 -60.29
C GLU A 3 -32.18 -3.68 -61.36
N LEU A 4 -31.34 -4.67 -61.07
CA LEU A 4 -30.37 -5.20 -62.03
C LEU A 4 -31.05 -5.94 -63.19
N VAL A 5 -32.14 -6.68 -62.90
CA VAL A 5 -32.98 -7.31 -63.93
C VAL A 5 -33.57 -6.25 -64.87
N GLU A 6 -34.14 -5.19 -64.31
CA GLU A 6 -34.77 -4.12 -65.10
C GLU A 6 -33.75 -3.31 -65.91
N SER A 7 -32.59 -3.04 -65.32
CA SER A 7 -31.47 -2.43 -66.03
C SER A 7 -31.01 -3.28 -67.21
N ILE A 8 -30.91 -4.60 -67.03
CA ILE A 8 -30.50 -5.53 -68.09
C ILE A 8 -31.58 -5.65 -69.18
N ARG A 9 -32.88 -5.59 -68.83
CA ARG A 9 -33.95 -5.51 -69.84
C ARG A 9 -33.83 -4.26 -70.71
N THR A 10 -33.46 -3.15 -70.10
CA THR A 10 -33.41 -1.84 -70.77
C THR A 10 -32.14 -1.65 -71.60
N HIS A 11 -30.98 -2.02 -71.04
CA HIS A 11 -29.66 -1.69 -71.61
C HIS A 11 -28.87 -2.92 -72.07
N GLY A 12 -29.38 -4.14 -71.83
CA GLY A 12 -28.64 -5.37 -72.05
C GLY A 12 -27.58 -5.62 -70.98
N LEU A 13 -26.81 -6.70 -71.17
CA LEU A 13 -25.68 -7.03 -70.32
C LEU A 13 -24.44 -6.26 -70.77
N LEU A 14 -24.15 -5.14 -70.11
CA LEU A 14 -23.06 -4.22 -70.50
C LEU A 14 -21.65 -4.78 -70.26
N GLU A 15 -21.48 -5.61 -69.23
CA GLU A 15 -20.20 -6.23 -68.90
C GLU A 15 -20.29 -7.76 -69.03
N PRO A 16 -19.35 -8.41 -69.73
CA PRO A 16 -19.41 -9.84 -70.00
C PRO A 16 -19.20 -10.70 -68.74
N ILE A 17 -19.81 -11.89 -68.74
CA ILE A 17 -19.63 -12.89 -67.68
C ILE A 17 -18.37 -13.71 -67.98
N LEU A 18 -17.48 -13.87 -66.99
CA LEU A 18 -16.29 -14.68 -67.15
C LEU A 18 -16.64 -16.14 -66.93
N VAL A 19 -16.37 -16.98 -67.93
CA VAL A 19 -16.59 -18.42 -67.87
C VAL A 19 -15.33 -19.19 -68.25
N ARG A 20 -15.20 -20.42 -67.77
CA ARG A 20 -14.24 -21.39 -68.28
C ARG A 20 -14.95 -22.60 -68.87
N THR A 21 -14.26 -23.36 -69.71
CA THR A 21 -14.78 -24.64 -70.21
C THR A 21 -14.84 -25.64 -69.06
N CYS A 22 -15.96 -26.37 -68.99
CA CYS A 22 -16.14 -27.46 -68.04
C CYS A 22 -15.38 -28.70 -68.53
N ASP A 23 -14.07 -28.71 -68.34
CA ASP A 23 -13.24 -29.85 -68.72
C ASP A 23 -13.45 -31.01 -67.74
N GLY A 24 -13.81 -32.18 -68.27
CA GLY A 24 -13.89 -33.41 -67.48
C GLY A 24 -15.30 -33.88 -67.12
N TRP A 25 -16.36 -33.09 -67.29
CA TRP A 25 -17.71 -33.60 -67.13
C TRP A 25 -17.99 -34.74 -68.13
N ARG A 26 -18.59 -35.83 -67.64
CA ARG A 26 -18.82 -37.06 -68.40
C ARG A 26 -20.25 -37.54 -68.17
N VAL A 27 -20.85 -38.03 -69.24
CA VAL A 27 -22.10 -38.79 -69.19
C VAL A 27 -21.74 -40.25 -68.97
N ASN A 28 -22.14 -40.80 -67.83
CA ASN A 28 -21.85 -42.18 -67.44
C ASN A 28 -23.15 -42.97 -67.31
N PRO A 29 -23.25 -44.21 -67.85
CA PRO A 29 -24.41 -45.06 -67.60
C PRO A 29 -24.48 -45.50 -66.14
N GLY A 30 -25.68 -45.68 -65.60
CA GLY A 30 -25.88 -46.26 -64.28
C GLY A 30 -27.35 -46.53 -63.95
N ALA A 31 -27.66 -46.77 -62.67
CA ALA A 31 -29.01 -47.06 -62.23
C ALA A 31 -29.36 -46.36 -60.91
N ARG A 32 -30.59 -45.87 -60.80
CA ARG A 32 -31.14 -45.28 -59.56
C ARG A 32 -32.49 -45.91 -59.26
N SER A 33 -32.66 -46.42 -58.04
CA SER A 33 -33.91 -47.07 -57.59
C SER A 33 -34.43 -48.18 -58.53
N GLY A 34 -33.52 -48.94 -59.15
CA GLY A 34 -33.86 -50.03 -60.08
C GLY A 34 -34.10 -49.61 -61.54
N GLN A 35 -34.14 -48.31 -61.86
CA GLN A 35 -34.24 -47.82 -63.24
C GLN A 35 -32.84 -47.57 -63.82
N LYS A 36 -32.59 -48.06 -65.04
CA LYS A 36 -31.38 -47.75 -65.82
C LYS A 36 -31.48 -46.34 -66.42
N GLY A 37 -30.36 -45.64 -66.47
CA GLY A 37 -30.26 -44.31 -67.05
C GLY A 37 -28.81 -43.84 -67.12
N TYR A 38 -28.61 -42.53 -67.22
CA TYR A 38 -27.33 -41.87 -67.37
C TYR A 38 -27.16 -40.78 -66.31
N PHE A 39 -25.93 -40.59 -65.86
CA PHE A 39 -25.54 -39.57 -64.91
C PHE A 39 -24.60 -38.58 -65.57
N VAL A 40 -24.82 -37.30 -65.32
CA VAL A 40 -23.85 -36.24 -65.63
C VAL A 40 -22.98 -36.04 -64.40
N GLN A 41 -21.68 -36.32 -64.51
CA GLN A 41 -20.74 -36.31 -63.38
C GLN A 41 -19.46 -35.56 -63.72
N ASN A 42 -18.93 -34.82 -62.74
CA ASN A 42 -17.58 -34.28 -62.78
C ASN A 42 -16.63 -35.22 -62.00
N PRO A 43 -15.62 -35.84 -62.65
CA PRO A 43 -14.64 -36.72 -62.01
C PRO A 43 -13.84 -36.06 -60.88
N ALA A 44 -13.72 -34.73 -60.87
CA ALA A 44 -13.02 -33.98 -59.82
C ALA A 44 -13.71 -34.06 -58.45
N PHE A 45 -15.00 -34.41 -58.39
CA PHE A 45 -15.80 -34.48 -57.16
C PHE A 45 -16.11 -35.93 -56.72
N VAL A 46 -15.39 -36.91 -57.26
CA VAL A 46 -15.49 -38.30 -56.81
C VAL A 46 -14.55 -38.48 -55.62
N ASP A 47 -15.10 -38.60 -54.42
CA ASP A 47 -14.33 -39.09 -53.26
C ASP A 47 -13.88 -40.52 -53.58
N LYS A 48 -12.58 -40.67 -53.85
CA LYS A 48 -11.95 -41.93 -54.24
C LYS A 48 -11.97 -42.98 -53.12
N GLU A 49 -12.14 -42.57 -51.86
CA GLU A 49 -12.12 -43.47 -50.71
C GLU A 49 -13.52 -43.93 -50.28
N ARG A 50 -14.54 -43.07 -50.43
CA ARG A 50 -15.90 -43.36 -49.94
C ARG A 50 -16.92 -43.75 -51.00
N GLN A 51 -16.61 -43.58 -52.29
CA GLN A 51 -17.58 -43.72 -53.39
C GLN A 51 -18.87 -42.89 -53.17
N THR A 52 -18.79 -41.83 -52.38
CA THR A 52 -19.90 -40.91 -52.12
C THR A 52 -19.69 -39.62 -52.90
N TYR A 53 -20.75 -39.16 -53.58
CA TYR A 53 -20.71 -38.01 -54.47
C TYR A 53 -21.03 -36.73 -53.68
N GLU A 54 -20.06 -35.82 -53.53
CA GLU A 54 -20.33 -34.45 -53.03
C GLU A 54 -20.65 -33.47 -54.18
N GLY A 55 -20.58 -33.92 -55.43
CA GLY A 55 -20.97 -33.14 -56.61
C GLY A 55 -22.43 -33.35 -57.02
N THR A 56 -23.00 -32.33 -57.67
CA THR A 56 -24.33 -32.34 -58.30
C THR A 56 -24.38 -33.40 -59.41
N SER A 57 -24.81 -34.63 -59.10
CA SER A 57 -25.09 -35.65 -60.11
C SER A 57 -26.57 -35.63 -60.49
N LEU A 58 -26.86 -35.31 -61.74
CA LEU A 58 -28.21 -35.37 -62.29
C LEU A 58 -28.40 -36.72 -62.99
N PHE A 59 -29.45 -37.44 -62.61
CA PHE A 59 -29.84 -38.71 -63.23
C PHE A 59 -30.90 -38.44 -64.30
N PHE A 60 -30.65 -38.94 -65.50
CA PHE A 60 -31.55 -38.89 -66.64
C PHE A 60 -31.86 -40.32 -67.09
N LEU A 61 -33.06 -40.57 -67.59
CA LEU A 61 -33.40 -41.88 -68.14
C LEU A 61 -32.81 -42.08 -69.54
N ASP A 62 -32.56 -40.97 -70.25
CA ASP A 62 -32.10 -40.93 -71.65
C ASP A 62 -30.68 -40.34 -71.80
N ALA A 63 -29.90 -40.90 -72.74
CA ALA A 63 -28.51 -40.50 -72.98
C ALA A 63 -28.41 -39.11 -73.62
N ASP A 64 -29.26 -38.83 -74.61
CA ASP A 64 -29.23 -37.55 -75.34
C ASP A 64 -29.67 -36.41 -74.41
N GLU A 65 -30.62 -36.67 -73.51
CA GLU A 65 -31.02 -35.73 -72.47
C GLU A 65 -29.89 -35.44 -71.48
N ALA A 66 -29.11 -36.46 -71.09
CA ALA A 66 -27.93 -36.29 -70.26
C ALA A 66 -26.83 -35.50 -70.97
N GLU A 67 -26.59 -35.76 -72.26
CA GLU A 67 -25.60 -35.04 -73.06
C GLU A 67 -25.97 -33.56 -73.25
N ARG A 68 -27.23 -33.26 -73.58
CA ARG A 68 -27.73 -31.87 -73.72
C ARG A 68 -27.64 -31.05 -72.44
N ASN A 69 -27.75 -31.70 -71.27
CA ASN A 69 -27.67 -31.04 -69.97
C ASN A 69 -26.26 -31.14 -69.34
N CYS A 70 -25.27 -31.66 -70.07
CA CYS A 70 -23.90 -31.65 -69.62
C CYS A 70 -23.39 -30.20 -69.59
N PRO A 71 -22.91 -29.68 -68.45
CA PRO A 71 -22.49 -28.29 -68.35
C PRO A 71 -21.28 -28.05 -69.24
N LEU A 72 -21.41 -27.13 -70.19
CA LEU A 72 -20.35 -26.76 -71.13
C LEU A 72 -19.39 -25.70 -70.55
N TYR A 73 -19.92 -24.85 -69.66
CA TYR A 73 -19.20 -23.73 -69.09
C TYR A 73 -19.47 -23.60 -67.59
N GLU A 74 -18.43 -23.20 -66.85
CA GLU A 74 -18.52 -22.81 -65.45
C GLU A 74 -18.36 -21.30 -65.33
N ILE A 75 -19.25 -20.66 -64.56
CA ILE A 75 -19.17 -19.23 -64.28
C ILE A 75 -18.09 -18.99 -63.22
N ILE A 76 -17.05 -18.25 -63.57
CA ILE A 76 -15.99 -17.86 -62.64
C ILE A 76 -16.36 -16.57 -61.91
N CYS A 77 -16.85 -15.56 -62.65
CA CYS A 77 -17.27 -14.26 -62.11
C CYS A 77 -18.57 -13.77 -62.77
N GLY A 78 -19.37 -12.98 -62.05
CA GLY A 78 -20.60 -12.40 -62.59
C GLY A 78 -21.86 -13.26 -62.44
N GLU A 79 -21.90 -14.18 -61.48
CA GLU A 79 -23.07 -15.03 -61.22
C GLU A 79 -24.36 -14.22 -60.98
N ARG A 80 -24.29 -13.12 -60.23
CA ARG A 80 -25.42 -12.21 -60.03
C ARG A 80 -25.95 -11.62 -61.34
N ARG A 81 -25.06 -11.28 -62.27
CA ARG A 81 -25.43 -10.77 -63.61
C ARG A 81 -26.05 -11.87 -64.45
N TRP A 82 -25.51 -13.09 -64.40
CA TRP A 82 -26.11 -14.25 -65.06
C TRP A 82 -27.55 -14.51 -64.55
N ARG A 83 -27.75 -14.55 -63.23
CA ARG A 83 -29.08 -14.70 -62.63
C ARG A 83 -30.02 -13.57 -63.04
N ALA A 84 -29.54 -12.33 -63.06
CA ALA A 84 -30.34 -11.18 -63.48
C ALA A 84 -30.68 -11.22 -64.98
N ALA A 85 -29.74 -11.59 -65.84
CA ALA A 85 -29.98 -11.77 -67.27
C ALA A 85 -31.02 -12.86 -67.55
N ARG A 86 -30.97 -13.97 -66.80
CA ARG A 86 -32.01 -15.01 -66.84
C ARG A 86 -33.38 -14.46 -66.41
N GLY A 87 -33.44 -13.68 -65.33
CA GLY A 87 -34.68 -13.02 -64.89
C GLY A 87 -35.20 -11.93 -65.85
N ALA A 88 -34.31 -11.35 -66.65
CA ALA A 88 -34.64 -10.40 -67.71
C ALA A 88 -35.21 -11.10 -68.96
N GLY A 89 -35.09 -12.43 -69.06
CA GLY A 89 -35.57 -13.21 -70.21
C GLY A 89 -34.61 -13.21 -71.40
N LEU A 90 -33.33 -12.88 -71.18
CA LEU A 90 -32.33 -12.96 -72.24
C LEU A 90 -32.05 -14.42 -72.61
N GLU A 91 -32.24 -14.76 -73.89
CA GLU A 91 -31.93 -16.10 -74.42
C GLU A 91 -30.43 -16.34 -74.57
N THR A 92 -29.67 -15.28 -74.90
CA THR A 92 -28.21 -15.32 -75.04
C THR A 92 -27.56 -14.16 -74.31
N ILE A 93 -26.34 -14.38 -73.83
CA ILE A 93 -25.55 -13.38 -73.08
C ILE A 93 -24.11 -13.39 -73.58
N HIS A 94 -23.45 -12.24 -73.55
CA HIS A 94 -22.02 -12.15 -73.83
C HIS A 94 -21.21 -12.71 -72.66
N ALA A 95 -20.36 -13.69 -72.97
CA ALA A 95 -19.44 -14.30 -72.01
C ALA A 95 -18.00 -14.26 -72.55
N LEU A 96 -17.04 -14.04 -71.65
CA LEU A 96 -15.63 -14.13 -71.94
C LEU A 96 -15.17 -15.54 -71.53
N VAL A 97 -14.76 -16.35 -72.49
CA VAL A 97 -14.23 -17.70 -72.23
C VAL A 97 -12.73 -17.61 -71.96
N ARG A 98 -12.29 -18.12 -70.80
CA ARG A 98 -10.87 -18.26 -70.44
C ARG A 98 -10.60 -19.69 -70.02
N ASN A 99 -9.50 -20.27 -70.52
CA ASN A 99 -9.05 -21.57 -70.06
C ASN A 99 -8.21 -21.38 -68.79
N LEU A 100 -8.79 -21.71 -67.62
CA LEU A 100 -8.23 -21.49 -66.29
C LEU A 100 -8.26 -22.81 -65.52
N ASP A 101 -7.13 -23.14 -64.89
CA ASP A 101 -7.09 -24.23 -63.91
C ASP A 101 -7.93 -23.89 -62.66
N ASP A 102 -8.24 -24.90 -61.85
CA ASP A 102 -9.10 -24.75 -60.66
C ASP A 102 -8.57 -23.73 -59.67
N VAL A 103 -7.25 -23.65 -59.51
CA VAL A 103 -6.59 -22.72 -58.59
C VAL A 103 -6.77 -21.28 -59.05
N LYS A 104 -6.51 -20.98 -60.33
CA LYS A 104 -6.68 -19.64 -60.90
C LYS A 104 -8.14 -19.24 -61.01
N ALA A 105 -9.02 -20.18 -61.31
CA ALA A 105 -10.46 -19.97 -61.29
C ALA A 105 -10.94 -19.55 -59.88
N LEU A 106 -10.52 -20.28 -58.85
CA LEU A 106 -10.81 -19.95 -57.45
C LEU A 106 -10.21 -18.61 -57.05
N GLU A 107 -8.95 -18.33 -57.41
CA GLU A 107 -8.27 -17.07 -57.14
C GLU A 107 -9.05 -15.87 -57.70
N LEU A 108 -9.41 -15.92 -58.99
CA LEU A 108 -10.19 -14.86 -59.64
C LEU A 108 -11.56 -14.68 -59.00
N SER A 109 -12.22 -15.77 -58.65
CA SER A 109 -13.50 -15.73 -57.94
C SER A 109 -13.37 -15.07 -56.56
N LEU A 110 -12.33 -15.40 -55.79
CA LEU A 110 -12.06 -14.77 -54.49
C LEU A 110 -11.77 -13.28 -54.62
N VAL A 111 -10.95 -12.87 -55.59
CA VAL A 111 -10.63 -11.45 -55.82
C VAL A 111 -11.87 -10.66 -56.24
N GLU A 112 -12.74 -11.19 -57.11
CA GLU A 112 -14.00 -10.52 -57.48
C GLU A 112 -14.91 -10.31 -56.26
N ASN A 113 -15.02 -11.33 -55.40
CA ASN A 113 -15.80 -11.23 -54.17
C ASN A 113 -15.23 -10.15 -53.22
N LEU A 114 -13.90 -10.05 -53.11
CA LEU A 114 -13.21 -9.10 -52.23
C LEU A 114 -13.29 -7.63 -52.69
N VAL A 115 -13.53 -7.37 -53.98
CA VAL A 115 -13.61 -6.02 -54.55
C VAL A 115 -15.04 -5.43 -54.45
N ARG A 116 -15.96 -6.11 -53.77
CA ARG A 116 -17.33 -5.63 -53.56
C ARG A 116 -17.37 -4.45 -52.58
N GLU A 117 -18.21 -3.46 -52.86
CA GLU A 117 -18.35 -2.26 -52.01
C GLU A 117 -18.90 -2.54 -50.60
N ASN A 118 -19.67 -3.62 -50.43
CA ASN A 118 -20.39 -3.95 -49.18
C ASN A 118 -20.00 -5.34 -48.63
N ILE A 119 -18.71 -5.67 -48.62
CA ILE A 119 -18.20 -6.88 -47.96
C ILE A 119 -17.92 -6.57 -46.49
N ASP A 120 -18.33 -7.47 -45.58
CA ASP A 120 -18.05 -7.25 -44.16
C ASP A 120 -16.58 -7.57 -43.81
N PRO A 121 -16.01 -6.95 -42.76
CA PRO A 121 -14.59 -7.12 -42.44
C PRO A 121 -14.15 -8.55 -42.11
N ILE A 122 -15.07 -9.41 -41.65
CA ILE A 122 -14.76 -10.82 -41.35
C ILE A 122 -14.75 -11.63 -42.64
N GLU A 123 -15.72 -11.41 -43.54
CA GLU A 123 -15.73 -12.03 -44.87
C GLU A 123 -14.48 -11.64 -45.69
N GLU A 124 -14.04 -10.37 -45.62
CA GLU A 124 -12.75 -9.94 -46.20
C GLU A 124 -11.57 -10.75 -45.63
N ALA A 125 -11.54 -10.93 -44.31
CA ALA A 125 -10.48 -11.67 -43.63
C ALA A 125 -10.43 -13.15 -44.03
N GLU A 126 -11.60 -13.79 -44.15
CA GLU A 126 -11.73 -15.17 -44.64
C GLU A 126 -11.26 -15.28 -46.09
N GLY A 127 -11.65 -14.35 -46.96
CA GLY A 127 -11.20 -14.30 -48.35
C GLY A 127 -9.68 -14.16 -48.46
N TYR A 128 -9.06 -13.27 -47.68
CA TYR A 128 -7.60 -13.14 -47.62
C TYR A 128 -6.92 -14.41 -47.11
N LYS A 129 -7.52 -15.12 -46.15
CA LYS A 129 -6.99 -16.40 -45.66
C LYS A 129 -7.05 -17.49 -46.72
N ARG A 130 -8.12 -17.55 -47.51
CA ARG A 130 -8.23 -18.49 -48.64
C ARG A 130 -7.18 -18.19 -49.71
N LEU A 131 -6.95 -16.92 -50.04
CA LEU A 131 -5.86 -16.54 -50.96
C LEU A 131 -4.47 -16.93 -50.43
N GLN A 132 -4.22 -16.75 -49.12
CA GLN A 132 -2.98 -17.22 -48.49
C GLN A 132 -2.82 -18.75 -48.58
N ALA A 133 -3.91 -19.51 -48.43
CA ALA A 133 -3.89 -20.96 -48.57
C ALA A 133 -3.55 -21.42 -50.00
N LEU A 134 -3.80 -20.59 -51.01
CA LEU A 134 -3.37 -20.80 -52.40
C LEU A 134 -1.90 -20.43 -52.65
N GLY A 135 -1.17 -19.99 -51.62
CA GLY A 135 0.26 -19.66 -51.69
C GLY A 135 0.57 -18.17 -51.88
N HIS A 136 -0.44 -17.30 -51.93
CA HIS A 136 -0.21 -15.85 -52.07
C HIS A 136 0.31 -15.23 -50.77
N SER A 137 1.36 -14.42 -50.88
CA SER A 137 1.83 -13.63 -49.74
C SER A 137 0.89 -12.46 -49.44
N GLN A 138 0.95 -11.90 -48.24
CA GLN A 138 0.17 -10.69 -47.90
C GLN A 138 0.48 -9.50 -48.83
N THR A 139 1.70 -9.41 -49.36
CA THR A 139 2.10 -8.35 -50.30
C THR A 139 1.43 -8.53 -51.66
N MET A 140 1.43 -9.75 -52.19
CA MET A 140 0.76 -10.06 -53.47
C MET A 140 -0.74 -9.81 -53.36
N ILE A 141 -1.38 -10.28 -52.28
CA ILE A 141 -2.82 -10.06 -52.06
C ILE A 141 -3.13 -8.55 -52.02
N ALA A 142 -2.32 -7.77 -51.31
CA ALA A 142 -2.48 -6.32 -51.21
C ALA A 142 -2.41 -5.62 -52.58
N GLU A 143 -1.50 -6.05 -53.45
CA GLU A 143 -1.40 -5.57 -54.83
C GLU A 143 -2.64 -5.94 -55.66
N MET A 144 -3.09 -7.19 -55.56
CA MET A 144 -4.26 -7.71 -56.31
C MET A 144 -5.57 -7.00 -55.94
N VAL A 145 -5.79 -6.67 -54.66
CA VAL A 145 -7.02 -5.99 -54.20
C VAL A 145 -6.86 -4.48 -54.04
N HIS A 146 -5.72 -3.90 -54.45
CA HIS A 146 -5.41 -2.47 -54.30
C HIS A 146 -5.62 -1.94 -52.87
N ARG A 147 -5.04 -2.64 -51.90
CA ARG A 147 -5.04 -2.28 -50.47
C ARG A 147 -3.62 -2.27 -49.92
N LYS A 148 -3.44 -1.75 -48.72
CA LYS A 148 -2.14 -1.83 -48.03
C LYS A 148 -1.96 -3.21 -47.43
N GLN A 149 -0.74 -3.73 -47.43
CA GLN A 149 -0.40 -5.00 -46.76
C GLN A 149 -0.83 -5.00 -45.28
N GLU A 150 -0.69 -3.87 -44.60
CA GLU A 150 -1.14 -3.67 -43.21
C GLU A 150 -2.65 -3.96 -43.05
N THR A 151 -3.46 -3.56 -44.02
CA THR A 151 -4.91 -3.83 -44.02
C THR A 151 -5.18 -5.33 -44.09
N ILE A 152 -4.47 -6.05 -44.96
CA ILE A 152 -4.58 -7.52 -45.10
C ILE A 152 -4.20 -8.20 -43.78
N SER A 153 -3.09 -7.78 -43.17
CA SER A 153 -2.64 -8.30 -41.88
C SER A 153 -3.67 -8.06 -40.77
N ASN A 154 -4.16 -6.82 -40.63
CA ASN A 154 -5.14 -6.48 -39.59
C ASN A 154 -6.47 -7.21 -39.77
N ARG A 155 -6.95 -7.37 -41.01
CA ARG A 155 -8.15 -8.15 -41.31
C ARG A 155 -7.98 -9.62 -40.96
N THR A 156 -6.93 -10.27 -41.45
CA THR A 156 -6.68 -11.69 -41.16
C THR A 156 -6.48 -11.98 -39.67
N ARG A 157 -6.01 -11.01 -38.88
CA ARG A 157 -5.93 -11.11 -37.42
C ARG A 157 -7.30 -11.19 -36.74
N LEU A 158 -8.35 -10.59 -37.31
CA LEU A 158 -9.70 -10.61 -36.73
C LEU A 158 -10.26 -12.02 -36.56
N LEU A 159 -9.82 -12.98 -37.40
CA LEU A 159 -10.22 -14.38 -37.29
C LEU A 159 -9.68 -15.09 -36.04
N LYS A 160 -8.77 -14.43 -35.29
CA LYS A 160 -8.32 -14.91 -33.96
C LYS A 160 -9.28 -14.50 -32.83
N LEU A 161 -10.26 -13.64 -33.11
CA LEU A 161 -11.26 -13.25 -32.12
C LEU A 161 -12.27 -14.40 -31.90
N PRO A 162 -12.89 -14.49 -30.73
CA PRO A 162 -14.00 -15.41 -30.49
C PRO A 162 -15.16 -15.15 -31.46
N ASP A 163 -15.89 -16.21 -31.84
CA ASP A 163 -17.00 -16.12 -32.81
C ASP A 163 -18.05 -15.07 -32.42
N ALA A 164 -18.36 -14.96 -31.13
CA ALA A 164 -19.30 -13.96 -30.62
C ALA A 164 -18.85 -12.51 -30.86
N VAL A 165 -17.54 -12.25 -30.93
CA VAL A 165 -16.99 -10.93 -31.26
C VAL A 165 -16.93 -10.72 -32.77
N GLN A 166 -16.60 -11.76 -33.52
CA GLN A 166 -16.65 -11.72 -35.00
C GLN A 166 -18.06 -11.39 -35.48
N GLU A 167 -19.09 -11.98 -34.88
CA GLU A 167 -20.49 -11.73 -35.26
C GLU A 167 -20.91 -10.27 -35.02
N ARG A 168 -20.43 -9.66 -33.92
CA ARG A 168 -20.66 -8.23 -33.67
C ARG A 168 -19.97 -7.33 -34.69
N ILE A 169 -18.84 -7.77 -35.25
CA ILE A 169 -18.15 -7.06 -36.34
C ILE A 169 -18.93 -7.22 -37.65
N ARG A 170 -19.42 -8.43 -37.96
CA ARG A 170 -20.30 -8.68 -39.13
C ARG A 170 -21.56 -7.83 -39.08
N ALA A 171 -22.18 -7.72 -37.91
CA ALA A 171 -23.37 -6.92 -37.67
C ALA A 171 -23.11 -5.40 -37.70
N GLY A 172 -21.85 -4.97 -37.75
CA GLY A 172 -21.46 -3.55 -37.73
C GLY A 172 -21.57 -2.87 -36.36
N GLU A 173 -21.86 -3.62 -35.29
CA GLU A 173 -21.87 -3.11 -33.91
C GLU A 173 -20.45 -2.73 -33.44
N LEU A 174 -19.45 -3.47 -33.91
CA LEU A 174 -18.04 -3.20 -33.69
C LEU A 174 -17.33 -2.95 -35.02
N SER A 175 -16.58 -1.85 -35.11
CA SER A 175 -15.68 -1.67 -36.24
C SER A 175 -14.49 -2.63 -36.19
N ALA A 176 -13.89 -2.91 -37.35
CA ALA A 176 -12.69 -3.73 -37.43
C ALA A 176 -11.54 -3.20 -36.56
N SER A 177 -11.41 -1.88 -36.39
CA SER A 177 -10.41 -1.27 -35.51
C SER A 177 -10.64 -1.61 -34.04
N HIS A 178 -11.90 -1.75 -33.59
CA HIS A 178 -12.18 -2.28 -32.24
C HIS A 178 -11.70 -3.72 -32.12
N GLY A 179 -11.93 -4.57 -33.12
CA GLY A 179 -11.43 -5.94 -33.14
C GLY A 179 -9.91 -6.03 -33.06
N VAL A 180 -9.19 -5.19 -33.82
CA VAL A 180 -7.72 -5.12 -33.73
C VAL A 180 -7.27 -4.62 -32.35
N ALA A 181 -7.93 -3.61 -31.79
CA ALA A 181 -7.61 -3.11 -30.45
C ALA A 181 -7.82 -4.18 -29.36
N LEU A 182 -8.90 -4.96 -29.44
CA LEU A 182 -9.16 -6.10 -28.54
C LEU A 182 -8.04 -7.15 -28.63
N LEU A 183 -7.58 -7.49 -29.83
CA LEU A 183 -6.46 -8.42 -30.01
C LEU A 183 -5.14 -7.90 -29.41
N SER A 184 -4.90 -6.59 -29.50
CA SER A 184 -3.72 -5.95 -28.90
C SER A 184 -3.73 -6.00 -27.37
N MET A 185 -4.88 -6.28 -26.74
CA MET A 185 -4.94 -6.51 -25.30
C MET A 185 -4.37 -7.87 -24.88
N ASN A 186 -4.04 -8.79 -25.80
CA ASN A 186 -3.43 -10.09 -25.49
C ASN A 186 -4.17 -10.88 -24.39
N ILE A 187 -5.51 -10.91 -24.45
CA ILE A 187 -6.36 -11.63 -23.49
C ILE A 187 -6.69 -12.99 -24.09
N GLU A 188 -6.18 -14.07 -23.49
CA GLU A 188 -6.42 -15.44 -23.97
C GLU A 188 -7.85 -15.94 -23.67
N SER A 189 -8.50 -15.39 -22.65
CA SER A 189 -9.81 -15.86 -22.20
C SER A 189 -10.91 -15.31 -23.10
N GLU A 190 -11.48 -16.16 -23.97
CA GLU A 190 -12.61 -15.80 -24.84
C GLU A 190 -13.81 -15.22 -24.08
N PRO A 191 -14.23 -15.75 -22.91
CA PRO A 191 -15.32 -15.15 -22.15
C PRO A 191 -15.02 -13.73 -21.66
N ILE A 192 -13.77 -13.43 -21.29
CA ILE A 192 -13.37 -12.08 -20.86
C ILE A 192 -13.40 -11.14 -22.07
N LEU A 193 -12.83 -11.57 -23.19
CA LEU A 193 -12.78 -10.76 -24.40
C LEU A 193 -14.18 -10.45 -24.95
N THR A 194 -15.09 -11.42 -24.87
CA THR A 194 -16.51 -11.27 -25.26
C THR A 194 -17.25 -10.27 -24.37
N GLU A 195 -16.99 -10.27 -23.05
CA GLU A 195 -17.57 -9.29 -22.13
C GLU A 195 -17.06 -7.87 -22.40
N ILE A 196 -15.75 -7.73 -22.68
CA ILE A 196 -15.16 -6.43 -23.04
C ILE A 196 -15.81 -5.93 -24.34
N ALA A 197 -15.92 -6.77 -25.36
CA ALA A 197 -16.60 -6.45 -26.61
C ALA A 197 -18.05 -6.00 -26.38
N SER A 198 -18.81 -6.72 -25.55
CA SER A 198 -20.17 -6.36 -25.18
C SER A 198 -20.24 -5.02 -24.43
N ALA A 199 -19.31 -4.75 -23.52
CA ALA A 199 -19.23 -3.47 -22.81
C ALA A 199 -18.96 -2.29 -23.77
N VAL A 200 -18.08 -2.48 -24.76
CA VAL A 200 -17.75 -1.49 -25.77
C VAL A 200 -18.97 -1.13 -26.62
N VAL A 201 -19.75 -2.13 -27.02
CA VAL A 201 -21.00 -1.92 -27.79
C VAL A 201 -22.03 -1.16 -26.96
N GLU A 202 -22.30 -1.60 -25.73
CA GLU A 202 -23.31 -0.97 -24.87
C GLU A 202 -22.97 0.46 -24.49
N ALA A 203 -21.70 0.73 -24.16
CA ALA A 203 -21.24 2.06 -23.78
C ALA A 203 -20.80 2.92 -24.99
N LYS A 204 -20.91 2.40 -26.23
CA LYS A 204 -20.50 3.06 -27.48
C LYS A 204 -19.11 3.70 -27.38
N LEU A 205 -18.15 2.93 -26.87
CA LEU A 205 -16.82 3.44 -26.60
C LEU A 205 -16.00 3.61 -27.89
N PRO A 206 -15.18 4.66 -28.01
CA PRO A 206 -14.28 4.82 -29.14
C PRO A 206 -13.10 3.84 -29.06
N VAL A 207 -12.52 3.50 -30.22
CA VAL A 207 -11.35 2.62 -30.35
C VAL A 207 -10.19 3.05 -29.45
N SER A 208 -9.96 4.36 -29.34
CA SER A 208 -8.88 4.94 -28.54
C SER A 208 -8.99 4.64 -27.04
N THR A 209 -10.18 4.30 -26.54
CA THR A 209 -10.35 3.86 -25.15
C THR A 209 -9.73 2.48 -24.94
N LEU A 210 -9.88 1.56 -25.90
CA LEU A 210 -9.28 0.22 -25.84
C LEU A 210 -7.75 0.26 -25.99
N GLU A 211 -7.24 1.18 -26.81
CA GLU A 211 -5.78 1.38 -26.96
C GLU A 211 -5.11 1.87 -25.67
N LYS A 212 -5.86 2.60 -24.84
CA LYS A 212 -5.40 3.10 -23.53
C LYS A 212 -5.47 2.05 -22.41
N GLY A 213 -6.15 0.92 -22.63
CA GLY A 213 -6.31 -0.15 -21.65
C GLY A 213 -7.76 -0.62 -21.51
N LEU A 214 -8.06 -1.28 -20.40
CA LEU A 214 -9.40 -1.77 -20.10
C LEU A 214 -10.32 -0.59 -19.72
N PRO A 215 -11.41 -0.32 -20.45
CA PRO A 215 -12.36 0.72 -20.09
C PRO A 215 -13.06 0.43 -18.75
N SER A 216 -13.40 1.46 -17.99
CA SER A 216 -14.11 1.32 -16.70
C SER A 216 -15.43 0.54 -16.83
N ALA A 217 -16.23 0.82 -17.87
CA ALA A 217 -17.47 0.09 -18.16
C ALA A 217 -17.23 -1.42 -18.36
N ALA A 218 -16.13 -1.80 -19.02
CA ALA A 218 -15.75 -3.19 -19.18
C ALA A 218 -15.24 -3.80 -17.87
N ALA A 219 -14.44 -3.05 -17.11
CA ALA A 219 -13.96 -3.47 -15.79
C ALA A 219 -15.13 -3.76 -14.84
N ASP A 220 -16.16 -2.92 -14.81
CA ASP A 220 -17.34 -3.09 -13.95
C ASP A 220 -18.16 -4.33 -14.32
N LYS A 221 -18.33 -4.61 -15.62
CA LYS A 221 -18.95 -5.87 -16.07
C LYS A 221 -18.15 -7.08 -15.63
N LEU A 222 -16.83 -7.05 -15.82
CA LEU A 222 -15.95 -8.15 -15.42
C LEU A 222 -15.94 -8.34 -13.90
N ARG A 223 -16.04 -7.28 -13.10
CA ARG A 223 -16.20 -7.34 -11.63
C ARG A 223 -17.51 -8.03 -11.25
N LYS A 224 -18.63 -7.64 -11.85
CA LYS A 224 -19.95 -8.26 -11.63
C LYS A 224 -19.95 -9.74 -12.02
N ALA A 225 -19.26 -10.09 -13.10
CA ALA A 225 -19.08 -11.47 -13.56
C ALA A 225 -18.01 -12.27 -12.76
N LYS A 226 -17.37 -11.68 -11.73
CA LYS A 226 -16.27 -12.28 -10.96
C LYS A 226 -15.09 -12.74 -11.83
N ARG A 227 -14.88 -12.10 -12.99
CA ARG A 227 -13.78 -12.35 -13.95
C ARG A 227 -12.62 -11.37 -13.80
N LEU A 228 -12.78 -10.34 -12.96
CA LEU A 228 -11.76 -9.36 -12.63
C LEU A 228 -11.63 -9.24 -11.11
N VAL A 229 -10.40 -9.16 -10.62
CA VAL A 229 -10.09 -8.83 -9.23
C VAL A 229 -9.31 -7.53 -9.18
N ASN A 230 -9.77 -6.57 -8.38
CA ASN A 230 -8.99 -5.37 -8.10
C ASN A 230 -7.82 -5.74 -7.19
N LEU A 231 -6.63 -5.43 -7.63
CA LEU A 231 -5.41 -5.55 -6.86
C LEU A 231 -5.27 -4.27 -6.02
N HIS A 232 -6.02 -4.17 -4.93
CA HIS A 232 -5.78 -3.11 -3.96
C HIS A 232 -4.45 -3.39 -3.23
N GLU A 233 -3.58 -2.38 -3.16
CA GLU A 233 -2.44 -2.35 -2.26
C GLU A 233 -2.95 -2.23 -0.81
N SER A 234 -3.38 -3.34 -0.18
CA SER A 234 -3.57 -3.40 1.28
C SER A 234 -4.21 -4.72 1.74
N ARG A 235 -3.49 -5.82 1.58
CA ARG A 235 -3.29 -6.65 2.77
C ARG A 235 -1.86 -6.37 3.23
N PRO A 236 -1.63 -6.06 4.52
CA PRO A 236 -0.36 -5.51 4.99
C PRO A 236 0.89 -6.36 4.69
N LYS A 237 0.73 -7.59 4.15
CA LYS A 237 1.81 -8.53 3.90
C LYS A 237 1.70 -9.33 2.59
N PHE A 238 0.76 -9.02 1.69
CA PHE A 238 0.78 -9.54 0.30
C PHE A 238 1.22 -8.40 -0.61
N ASN A 239 2.50 -8.42 -1.00
CA ASN A 239 3.08 -7.39 -1.84
C ASN A 239 2.71 -7.64 -3.30
N VAL A 240 1.55 -7.08 -3.72
CA VAL A 240 1.06 -7.12 -5.10
C VAL A 240 2.14 -6.69 -6.09
N ARG A 241 2.97 -5.71 -5.71
CA ARG A 241 3.99 -5.16 -6.58
C ARG A 241 5.10 -6.19 -6.84
N GLU A 242 5.70 -6.75 -5.81
CA GLU A 242 6.74 -7.78 -5.98
C GLU A 242 6.19 -9.05 -6.67
N THR A 243 5.02 -9.54 -6.23
CA THR A 243 4.49 -10.82 -6.73
C THR A 243 3.85 -10.69 -8.12
N CYS A 244 3.11 -9.62 -8.39
CA CYS A 244 2.32 -9.49 -9.62
C CYS A 244 2.96 -8.57 -10.68
N GLU A 245 3.77 -7.56 -10.30
CA GLU A 245 4.46 -6.69 -11.27
C GLU A 245 5.72 -7.37 -11.83
N GLN A 246 6.51 -8.06 -11.00
CA GLN A 246 7.84 -8.55 -11.39
C GLN A 246 7.89 -10.02 -11.82
N ALA A 247 7.06 -10.88 -11.22
CA ALA A 247 7.22 -12.33 -11.33
C ALA A 247 5.99 -13.07 -11.88
N CYS A 248 4.90 -12.36 -12.21
CA CYS A 248 3.67 -13.01 -12.66
C CYS A 248 3.79 -13.49 -14.10
N PRO A 249 3.65 -14.80 -14.37
CA PRO A 249 3.73 -15.35 -15.73
C PRO A 249 2.54 -14.94 -16.61
N PHE A 250 1.53 -14.26 -16.04
CA PHE A 250 0.32 -13.82 -16.73
C PHE A 250 0.27 -12.29 -16.93
N GLU A 251 1.36 -11.55 -16.63
CA GLU A 251 1.43 -10.09 -16.77
C GLU A 251 0.21 -9.36 -16.17
N ALA A 252 -0.24 -9.85 -15.02
CA ALA A 252 -1.51 -9.42 -14.40
C ALA A 252 -1.48 -7.98 -13.90
N TYR A 253 -0.32 -7.32 -13.89
CA TYR A 253 -0.17 -5.93 -13.46
C TYR A 253 -0.14 -5.01 -14.69
N ARG A 254 -1.29 -4.51 -15.10
CA ARG A 254 -1.39 -3.48 -16.14
C ARG A 254 -1.53 -2.10 -15.50
N LYS A 255 -0.56 -1.23 -15.76
CA LYS A 255 -0.64 0.18 -15.39
C LYS A 255 -1.76 0.81 -16.21
N SER A 256 -2.78 1.37 -15.57
CA SER A 256 -3.73 2.25 -16.26
C SER A 256 -2.97 3.44 -16.85
N SER A 257 -3.37 3.86 -18.06
CA SER A 257 -2.73 4.96 -18.80
C SER A 257 -2.77 6.31 -18.07
N ASP A 258 -3.66 6.47 -17.09
CA ASP A 258 -3.94 7.71 -16.35
C ASP A 258 -3.20 7.83 -15.02
N ARG A 259 -2.32 6.89 -14.66
CA ARG A 259 -1.64 6.82 -13.35
C ARG A 259 -2.61 6.78 -12.15
N SER A 260 -3.90 6.52 -12.38
CA SER A 260 -4.82 6.14 -11.31
C SER A 260 -4.58 4.65 -11.01
N TRP A 261 -4.34 4.33 -9.74
CA TRP A 261 -3.92 2.99 -9.32
C TRP A 261 -5.11 2.03 -9.28
N GLU A 262 -5.60 1.61 -10.44
CA GLU A 262 -6.46 0.42 -10.53
C GLU A 262 -5.69 -0.71 -11.21
N ALA A 263 -4.77 -1.33 -10.47
CA ALA A 263 -4.20 -2.60 -10.90
C ALA A 263 -5.30 -3.67 -10.79
N TYR A 264 -5.54 -4.43 -11.85
CA TYR A 264 -6.56 -5.49 -11.87
C TYR A 264 -6.02 -6.77 -12.48
N CYS A 265 -6.45 -7.92 -11.95
CA CYS A 265 -6.09 -9.23 -12.47
C CYS A 265 -7.29 -9.87 -13.19
N LEU A 266 -7.06 -10.32 -14.43
CA LEU A 266 -8.02 -11.06 -15.27
C LEU A 266 -7.96 -12.58 -15.07
N LYS A 267 -7.21 -13.06 -14.06
CA LYS A 267 -7.13 -14.48 -13.65
C LYS A 267 -7.44 -14.62 -12.15
N PRO A 268 -8.73 -14.56 -11.76
CA PRO A 268 -9.15 -14.55 -10.35
C PRO A 268 -8.74 -15.78 -9.56
N GLU A 269 -8.61 -16.94 -10.20
CA GLU A 269 -8.22 -18.20 -9.55
C GLU A 269 -6.74 -18.22 -9.20
N HIS A 270 -5.88 -17.82 -10.15
CA HIS A 270 -4.45 -17.69 -9.91
C HIS A 270 -4.17 -16.69 -8.78
N TYR A 271 -4.86 -15.54 -8.78
CA TYR A 271 -4.73 -14.58 -7.68
C TYR A 271 -5.14 -15.16 -6.32
N ARG A 272 -6.22 -15.95 -6.27
CA ARG A 272 -6.65 -16.66 -5.05
C ARG A 272 -5.62 -17.68 -4.57
N GLN A 273 -4.97 -18.40 -5.48
CA GLN A 273 -3.90 -19.34 -5.14
C GLN A 273 -2.69 -18.63 -4.53
N LEU A 274 -2.25 -17.51 -5.11
CA LEU A 274 -1.15 -16.71 -4.57
C LEU A 274 -1.48 -16.17 -3.16
N GLN A 275 -2.72 -15.70 -2.97
CA GLN A 275 -3.17 -15.27 -1.64
C GLN A 275 -3.17 -16.42 -0.62
N ALA A 276 -3.66 -17.60 -1.02
CA ALA A 276 -3.69 -18.76 -0.14
C ALA A 276 -2.27 -19.25 0.22
N GLY A 277 -1.35 -19.24 -0.75
CA GLY A 277 0.06 -19.56 -0.53
C GLY A 277 0.71 -18.60 0.47
N ALA A 278 0.55 -17.29 0.27
CA ALA A 278 1.07 -16.28 1.19
C ALA A 278 0.47 -16.42 2.60
N GLN A 279 -0.81 -16.76 2.73
CA GLN A 279 -1.45 -17.02 4.03
C GLN A 279 -0.91 -18.29 4.70
N ALA A 280 -0.63 -19.35 3.93
CA ALA A 280 -0.07 -20.59 4.46
C ALA A 280 1.38 -20.40 4.94
N GLU A 281 2.19 -19.68 4.18
CA GLU A 281 3.55 -19.29 4.58
C GLU A 281 3.53 -18.44 5.85
N GLU A 282 2.61 -17.47 5.96
CA GLU A 282 2.43 -16.66 7.17
C GLU A 282 2.04 -17.54 8.37
N LYS A 283 1.08 -18.44 8.20
CA LYS A 283 0.69 -19.37 9.27
C LYS A 283 1.87 -20.20 9.75
N THR A 284 2.66 -20.72 8.82
CA THR A 284 3.85 -21.53 9.13
C THR A 284 4.92 -20.68 9.85
N ALA A 285 5.12 -19.43 9.43
CA ALA A 285 6.06 -18.52 10.07
C ALA A 285 5.62 -18.15 11.50
N LEU A 286 4.32 -17.91 11.72
CA LEU A 286 3.75 -17.65 13.05
C LEU A 286 3.84 -18.89 13.95
N GLU A 287 3.61 -20.08 13.42
CA GLU A 287 3.77 -21.34 14.17
C GLU A 287 5.23 -21.57 14.58
N ARG A 288 6.18 -21.28 13.69
CA ARG A 288 7.62 -21.32 14.00
C ARG A 288 8.01 -20.31 15.06
N GLU A 289 7.57 -19.05 14.91
CA GLU A 289 7.84 -18.01 15.91
C GLU A 289 7.23 -18.40 17.26
N ALA A 290 6.00 -18.91 17.29
CA ALA A 290 5.36 -19.41 18.51
C ALA A 290 6.17 -20.56 19.14
N ALA A 291 6.75 -21.47 18.35
CA ALA A 291 7.63 -22.52 18.86
C ALA A 291 8.92 -21.94 19.49
N GLU A 292 9.58 -21.01 18.81
CA GLU A 292 10.78 -20.31 19.32
C GLU A 292 10.50 -19.55 20.62
N LEU A 293 9.29 -18.99 20.78
CA LEU A 293 8.87 -18.34 22.03
C LEU A 293 8.62 -19.34 23.15
N ARG A 294 8.00 -20.50 22.85
CA ARG A 294 7.80 -21.58 23.83
C ARG A 294 9.14 -22.13 24.35
N GLU A 295 10.14 -22.28 23.48
CA GLU A 295 11.50 -22.70 23.89
C GLU A 295 12.16 -21.71 24.85
N LYS A 296 11.87 -20.41 24.73
CA LYS A 296 12.34 -19.37 25.65
C LYS A 296 11.55 -19.32 26.97
N GLY A 297 10.63 -20.25 27.20
CA GLY A 297 9.77 -20.30 28.38
C GLY A 297 8.68 -19.22 28.38
N ILE A 298 8.32 -18.66 27.22
CA ILE A 298 7.26 -17.66 27.09
C ILE A 298 5.94 -18.38 26.75
N ASP A 299 4.93 -18.14 27.57
CA ASP A 299 3.57 -18.61 27.30
C ASP A 299 2.92 -17.75 26.20
N VAL A 300 2.84 -18.32 25.00
CA VAL A 300 2.30 -17.66 23.80
C VAL A 300 0.81 -17.38 23.94
N ASP A 301 0.08 -18.17 24.73
CA ASP A 301 -1.37 -17.99 24.94
C ASP A 301 -1.65 -16.77 25.83
N LYS A 302 -0.63 -16.31 26.58
CA LYS A 302 -0.65 -15.06 27.37
C LYS A 302 0.05 -13.89 26.67
N LEU A 303 0.30 -13.99 25.36
CA LEU A 303 0.86 -12.89 24.58
C LEU A 303 -0.24 -11.89 24.22
N VAL A 304 -0.18 -10.69 24.80
CA VAL A 304 -1.17 -9.62 24.60
C VAL A 304 -0.62 -8.49 23.74
N THR A 305 -1.53 -7.75 23.09
CA THR A 305 -1.16 -6.54 22.34
C THR A 305 -0.84 -5.40 23.30
N TRP A 306 0.24 -4.66 23.03
CA TRP A 306 0.69 -3.55 23.86
C TRP A 306 -0.39 -2.47 24.04
N ASN A 307 -0.60 -2.01 25.27
CA ASN A 307 -1.51 -0.91 25.61
C ASN A 307 -1.01 -0.15 26.84
N TYR A 308 -0.68 1.14 26.66
CA TYR A 308 -0.14 2.03 27.70
C TYR A 308 -1.08 2.28 28.88
N ASN A 309 -2.39 2.11 28.69
CA ASN A 309 -3.38 2.40 29.72
C ASN A 309 -3.63 1.18 30.61
N THR A 310 -3.48 -0.03 30.07
CA THR A 310 -3.90 -1.26 30.74
C THR A 310 -2.73 -2.13 31.20
N LEU A 311 -1.57 -2.05 30.55
CA LEU A 311 -0.42 -2.89 30.84
C LEU A 311 0.68 -2.13 31.59
N VAL A 312 1.34 -2.82 32.53
CA VAL A 312 2.52 -2.31 33.24
C VAL A 312 3.69 -3.25 32.98
N ILE A 313 4.86 -2.72 32.64
CA ILE A 313 6.08 -3.53 32.48
C ILE A 313 6.53 -4.02 33.85
N ILE A 314 6.77 -5.33 33.96
CA ILE A 314 7.35 -5.95 35.15
C ILE A 314 8.87 -5.75 35.08
N GLY A 315 9.42 -4.94 35.99
CA GLY A 315 10.86 -4.68 36.09
C GLY A 315 11.64 -5.83 36.74
N PRO A 316 12.97 -5.71 36.87
CA PRO A 316 13.83 -6.74 37.47
C PRO A 316 13.51 -7.00 38.95
N ASN A 317 13.02 -5.99 39.67
CA ASN A 317 12.57 -6.08 41.06
C ASN A 317 11.07 -5.76 41.12
N PRO A 318 10.18 -6.71 40.83
CA PRO A 318 8.76 -6.50 40.95
C PRO A 318 8.32 -6.49 42.42
N PRO A 319 7.12 -5.96 42.73
CA PRO A 319 6.56 -6.03 44.08
C PRO A 319 6.49 -7.48 44.57
N ALA A 320 6.64 -7.70 45.88
CA ALA A 320 6.69 -9.03 46.50
C ALA A 320 5.45 -9.89 46.20
N GLY A 321 4.29 -9.27 45.92
CA GLY A 321 3.06 -9.96 45.51
C GLY A 321 3.03 -10.44 44.05
N CYS A 322 4.02 -10.09 43.23
CA CYS A 322 4.11 -10.43 41.81
C CYS A 322 4.96 -11.70 41.58
N THR A 323 4.31 -12.86 41.60
CA THR A 323 4.96 -14.16 41.36
C THR A 323 4.99 -14.54 39.86
N PRO A 324 5.85 -15.49 39.45
CA PRO A 324 5.85 -16.06 38.09
C PRO A 324 4.50 -16.68 37.68
N ASP A 325 3.77 -17.24 38.65
CA ASP A 325 2.50 -17.93 38.40
C ASP A 325 1.27 -17.02 38.58
N CYS A 326 1.44 -15.70 38.71
CA CYS A 326 0.29 -14.79 38.81
C CYS A 326 -0.59 -14.88 37.55
N GLU A 327 -1.91 -15.02 37.75
CA GLU A 327 -2.90 -14.95 36.66
C GLU A 327 -2.82 -13.64 35.87
N CYS A 328 -2.41 -12.57 36.55
CA CYS A 328 -2.22 -11.24 36.00
C CYS A 328 -0.98 -11.08 35.11
N ARG A 329 -0.09 -12.07 35.08
CA ARG A 329 1.19 -12.01 34.36
C ARG A 329 1.01 -12.45 32.92
N ALA A 330 1.44 -11.59 32.00
CA ALA A 330 1.36 -11.79 30.57
C ALA A 330 2.67 -11.33 29.90
N TYR A 331 2.73 -11.45 28.57
CA TYR A 331 3.85 -10.98 27.77
C TYR A 331 3.36 -10.04 26.68
N SER A 332 4.14 -9.02 26.33
CA SER A 332 3.84 -8.13 25.21
C SER A 332 5.11 -7.80 24.43
N ARG A 333 4.96 -7.55 23.13
CA ARG A 333 6.00 -6.92 22.32
C ARG A 333 6.18 -5.47 22.78
N GLN A 334 7.42 -5.02 22.88
CA GLN A 334 7.74 -3.64 23.25
C GLN A 334 7.51 -2.72 22.05
N LEU A 335 6.81 -1.59 22.25
CA LEU A 335 6.38 -0.73 21.14
C LEU A 335 7.54 -0.14 20.30
N TYR A 336 8.68 0.14 20.94
CA TYR A 336 9.87 0.70 20.30
C TYR A 336 10.83 -0.36 19.74
N ASP A 337 10.59 -1.63 20.05
CA ASP A 337 11.35 -2.77 19.55
C ASP A 337 10.44 -3.99 19.47
N ASN A 338 9.76 -4.15 18.32
CA ASN A 338 8.82 -5.25 18.08
C ASN A 338 9.46 -6.65 18.13
N LYS A 339 10.79 -6.76 18.22
CA LYS A 339 11.51 -8.02 18.40
C LYS A 339 11.68 -8.38 19.87
N LYS A 340 11.54 -7.42 20.78
CA LYS A 340 11.72 -7.63 22.22
C LYS A 340 10.39 -7.90 22.90
N ILE A 341 10.31 -9.06 23.55
CA ILE A 341 9.15 -9.45 24.37
C ILE A 341 9.50 -9.21 25.83
N VAL A 342 8.62 -8.50 26.52
CA VAL A 342 8.78 -8.17 27.94
C VAL A 342 7.61 -8.72 28.77
N PRO A 343 7.87 -9.14 30.03
CA PRO A 343 6.81 -9.50 30.94
C PRO A 343 6.01 -8.25 31.34
N VAL A 344 4.69 -8.37 31.33
CA VAL A 344 3.76 -7.30 31.66
C VAL A 344 2.69 -7.78 32.65
N CYS A 345 2.17 -6.88 33.46
CA CYS A 345 1.02 -7.11 34.32
C CYS A 345 -0.24 -6.54 33.64
N THR A 346 -1.30 -7.34 33.53
CA THR A 346 -2.61 -6.94 32.98
C THR A 346 -3.50 -6.22 34.01
N ASN A 347 -3.17 -6.34 35.31
CA ASN A 347 -3.88 -5.67 36.39
C ASN A 347 -3.05 -4.52 36.96
N ARG A 348 -3.10 -3.38 36.26
CA ARG A 348 -2.37 -2.16 36.62
C ARG A 348 -2.67 -1.65 38.03
N LYS A 349 -3.95 -1.63 38.44
CA LYS A 349 -4.36 -1.12 39.76
C LYS A 349 -3.70 -1.89 40.89
N ARG A 350 -3.80 -3.22 40.84
CA ARG A 350 -3.18 -4.10 41.84
C ARG A 350 -1.67 -3.88 41.91
N TYR A 351 -1.01 -3.82 40.74
CA TYR A 351 0.43 -3.61 40.67
C TYR A 351 0.87 -2.26 41.30
N GLU A 352 0.13 -1.18 41.03
CA GLU A 352 0.39 0.14 41.62
C GLU A 352 0.09 0.20 43.14
N GLU A 353 -0.93 -0.51 43.61
CA GLU A 353 -1.26 -0.61 45.04
C GLU A 353 -0.16 -1.34 45.83
N GLU A 354 0.34 -2.46 45.32
CA GLU A 354 1.45 -3.20 45.93
C GLU A 354 2.73 -2.34 45.98
N GLN A 355 3.05 -1.60 44.91
CA GLN A 355 4.18 -0.66 44.91
C GLN A 355 4.04 0.44 45.96
N LYS A 356 2.84 1.01 46.11
CA LYS A 356 2.58 2.05 47.11
C LYS A 356 2.72 1.50 48.53
N ALA A 357 2.22 0.29 48.79
CA ALA A 357 2.32 -0.34 50.10
C ALA A 357 3.79 -0.61 50.50
N GLU A 358 4.61 -1.10 49.57
CA GLU A 358 6.04 -1.30 49.81
C GLU A 358 6.78 0.02 50.04
N ALA A 359 6.51 1.05 49.24
CA ALA A 359 7.10 2.37 49.42
C ALA A 359 6.70 3.00 50.77
N GLU A 360 5.46 2.81 51.21
CA GLU A 360 4.99 3.28 52.52
C GLU A 360 5.67 2.51 53.66
N ALA A 361 5.84 1.20 53.54
CA ALA A 361 6.56 0.39 54.52
C ALA A 361 8.03 0.79 54.63
N GLU A 362 8.70 1.03 53.49
CA GLU A 362 10.07 1.55 53.44
C GLU A 362 10.16 2.94 54.10
N ARG A 363 9.19 3.83 53.81
CA ARG A 363 9.11 5.16 54.42
C ARG A 363 8.94 5.08 55.94
N LYS A 364 8.06 4.21 56.46
CA LYS A 364 7.88 3.99 57.91
C LYS A 364 9.16 3.50 58.56
N THR A 365 9.87 2.57 57.92
CA THR A 365 11.16 2.06 58.41
C THR A 365 12.22 3.16 58.47
N LYS A 366 12.31 4.00 57.43
CA LYS A 366 13.21 5.16 57.39
C LYS A 366 12.87 6.20 58.47
N LEU A 367 11.58 6.47 58.68
CA LEU A 367 11.12 7.40 59.72
C LEU A 367 11.46 6.90 61.13
N ALA A 368 11.21 5.62 61.42
CA ALA A 368 11.57 5.02 62.70
C ALA A 368 13.09 5.08 62.95
N THR A 369 13.89 4.83 61.90
CA THR A 369 15.36 4.98 61.96
C THR A 369 15.77 6.42 62.24
N PHE A 370 15.08 7.40 61.65
CA PHE A 370 15.32 8.82 61.88
C PHE A 370 14.96 9.25 63.31
N GLU A 371 13.81 8.81 63.84
CA GLU A 371 13.39 9.11 65.21
C GLU A 371 14.36 8.54 66.24
N LEU A 372 14.86 7.32 66.01
CA LEU A 372 15.89 6.70 66.85
C LEU A 372 17.18 7.55 66.87
N LYS A 373 17.65 7.99 65.70
CA LYS A 373 18.83 8.87 65.59
C LYS A 373 18.62 10.19 66.31
N ARG A 374 17.47 10.84 66.13
CA ARG A 374 17.12 12.10 66.80
C ARG A 374 17.15 11.95 68.33
N ALA A 375 16.56 10.89 68.87
CA ALA A 375 16.55 10.62 70.31
C ALA A 375 17.98 10.43 70.87
N LEU A 376 18.86 9.77 70.11
CA LEU A 376 20.26 9.59 70.47
C LEU A 376 21.01 10.92 70.54
N VAL A 377 20.80 11.79 69.55
CA VAL A 377 21.40 13.14 69.53
C VAL A 377 20.91 13.98 70.70
N GLN A 378 19.61 13.94 71.01
CA GLN A 378 19.04 14.66 72.15
C GLN A 378 19.70 14.25 73.48
N GLN A 379 19.89 12.94 73.71
CA GLN A 379 20.58 12.44 74.90
C GLN A 379 22.04 12.87 74.99
N CYS A 380 22.73 13.01 73.86
CA CYS A 380 24.09 13.53 73.83
C CYS A 380 24.12 15.02 74.21
N VAL A 381 23.18 15.83 73.70
CA VAL A 381 23.07 17.26 73.98
C VAL A 381 22.85 17.55 75.47
N GLU A 382 22.00 16.77 76.13
CA GLU A 382 21.68 16.95 77.57
C GLU A 382 22.86 16.69 78.51
N LYS A 383 23.90 15.99 78.06
CA LYS A 383 25.05 15.58 78.89
C LYS A 383 26.29 16.45 78.72
N MET A 384 26.27 17.43 77.83
CA MET A 384 27.45 18.24 77.47
C MET A 384 27.27 19.70 77.93
N THR A 385 28.30 20.26 78.58
CA THR A 385 28.24 21.58 79.26
C THR A 385 28.97 22.70 78.52
N ASP A 386 29.89 22.39 77.59
CA ASP A 386 30.61 23.39 76.79
C ASP A 386 30.36 23.16 75.29
N LEU A 387 30.26 24.23 74.51
CA LEU A 387 30.08 24.19 73.05
C LEU A 387 31.24 23.47 72.34
N ALA A 388 32.45 23.51 72.91
CA ALA A 388 33.60 22.76 72.42
C ALA A 388 33.37 21.24 72.45
N ASP A 389 32.61 20.74 73.43
CA ASP A 389 32.30 19.31 73.58
C ASP A 389 31.38 18.80 72.45
N PHE A 390 30.66 19.70 71.77
CA PHE A 390 29.74 19.35 70.68
C PHE A 390 30.43 19.05 69.35
N GLN A 391 31.73 19.35 69.20
CA GLN A 391 32.43 19.23 67.91
C GLN A 391 32.30 17.83 67.28
N PRO A 392 32.51 16.71 68.01
CA PRO A 392 32.33 15.38 67.43
C PRO A 392 30.88 15.07 67.02
N ALA A 393 29.90 15.55 67.79
CA ALA A 393 28.48 15.35 67.49
C ALA A 393 28.03 16.14 66.25
N LEU A 394 28.52 17.37 66.10
CA LEU A 394 28.26 18.22 64.94
C LEU A 394 28.89 17.66 63.67
N VAL A 395 30.10 17.10 63.76
CA VAL A 395 30.74 16.39 62.66
C VAL A 395 29.91 15.18 62.21
N LEU A 396 29.38 14.37 63.15
CA LEU A 396 28.52 13.23 62.81
C LEU A 396 27.22 13.65 62.13
N LEU A 397 26.59 14.73 62.61
CA LEU A 397 25.39 15.31 61.98
C LEU A 397 25.68 15.79 60.55
N ALA A 398 26.81 16.46 60.34
CA ALA A 398 27.24 16.89 59.01
C ALA A 398 27.55 15.68 58.12
N GLN A 399 28.17 14.63 58.66
CA GLN A 399 28.47 13.41 57.93
C GLN A 399 27.20 12.66 57.45
N GLU A 400 26.10 12.69 58.21
CA GLU A 400 24.83 12.09 57.81
C GLU A 400 24.27 12.74 56.54
N LYS A 401 24.40 14.07 56.42
CA LYS A 401 23.96 14.82 55.25
C LYS A 401 24.73 14.42 53.98
N LEU A 402 26.00 14.02 54.08
CA LEU A 402 26.82 13.61 52.93
C LEU A 402 26.33 12.34 52.21
N SER A 403 25.41 11.57 52.81
CA SER A 403 24.81 10.39 52.18
C SER A 403 23.93 10.73 50.97
N ASN A 404 23.32 11.91 50.97
CA ASN A 404 22.56 12.43 49.84
C ASN A 404 23.50 13.19 48.89
N VAL A 405 23.50 12.82 47.61
CA VAL A 405 24.34 13.45 46.58
C VAL A 405 24.12 14.97 46.51
N ARG A 406 22.88 15.43 46.69
CA ARG A 406 22.55 16.87 46.63
C ARG A 406 23.03 17.64 47.86
N SER A 407 22.78 17.10 49.04
CA SER A 407 23.28 17.65 50.30
C SER A 407 24.80 17.73 50.31
N ARG A 408 25.47 16.75 49.70
CA ARG A 408 26.93 16.74 49.51
C ARG A 408 27.41 17.91 48.64
N GLN A 409 26.73 18.18 47.52
CA GLN A 409 27.03 19.31 46.65
C GLN A 409 26.86 20.66 47.37
N ILE A 410 25.75 20.82 48.10
CA ILE A 410 25.49 22.05 48.86
C ILE A 410 26.56 22.24 49.95
N MET A 411 26.93 21.16 50.64
CA MET A 411 27.96 21.23 51.69
C MET A 411 29.33 21.59 51.12
N PHE A 412 29.70 21.04 49.96
CA PHE A 412 30.93 21.40 49.25
C PHE A 412 30.96 22.89 48.91
N ASP A 413 29.89 23.40 48.29
CA ASP A 413 29.78 24.81 47.91
C ASP A 413 29.88 25.75 49.13
N LEU A 414 29.23 25.41 50.25
CA LEU A 414 29.29 26.19 51.49
C LEU A 414 30.68 26.18 52.14
N LEU A 415 31.38 25.06 52.10
CA LEU A 415 32.75 24.96 52.63
C LEU A 415 33.73 25.82 51.81
N LEU A 416 33.60 25.82 50.48
CA LEU A 416 34.36 26.73 49.62
C LEU A 416 34.05 28.19 49.93
N ARG A 417 32.78 28.52 50.18
CA ARG A 417 32.37 29.88 50.60
C ARG A 417 33.03 30.32 51.90
N TYR A 418 33.22 29.41 52.85
CA TYR A 418 33.97 29.68 54.09
C TYR A 418 35.50 29.73 53.88
N GLY A 419 35.98 29.61 52.64
CA GLY A 419 37.40 29.66 52.30
C GLY A 419 38.17 28.42 52.72
N MET A 420 37.50 27.27 52.87
CA MET A 420 38.13 26.01 53.21
C MET A 420 38.70 25.36 51.96
N GLU A 421 39.97 24.94 51.99
CA GLU A 421 40.56 24.13 50.92
C GLU A 421 40.07 22.68 51.05
N ILE A 422 39.49 22.14 49.97
CA ILE A 422 39.00 20.77 49.91
C ILE A 422 39.89 19.99 48.94
N PRO A 423 40.36 18.77 49.29
CA PRO A 423 41.10 17.93 48.36
C PRO A 423 40.33 17.72 47.05
N ASN A 424 41.00 17.82 45.89
CA ASN A 424 40.40 17.68 44.54
C ASN A 424 39.28 18.70 44.20
N GLU A 425 39.48 19.98 44.53
CA GLU A 425 38.53 21.07 44.24
C GLU A 425 38.06 21.17 42.77
N ASP A 426 38.92 20.79 41.80
CA ASP A 426 38.65 20.89 40.36
C ASP A 426 37.58 19.89 39.85
N ALA A 427 37.23 18.86 40.63
CA ALA A 427 36.35 17.78 40.21
C ALA A 427 34.91 17.92 40.77
N ARG A 428 34.24 19.05 40.49
CA ARG A 428 32.85 19.33 40.95
C ARG A 428 31.82 18.23 40.68
N HIS A 429 32.07 17.33 39.72
CA HIS A 429 31.16 16.25 39.33
C HIS A 429 31.45 14.91 40.05
N GLN A 430 32.55 14.81 40.81
CA GLN A 430 32.96 13.63 41.57
C GLN A 430 33.39 14.00 42.99
N ILE A 431 32.45 14.58 43.74
CA ILE A 431 32.69 14.96 45.13
C ILE A 431 32.71 13.71 46.02
N ASP A 432 33.90 13.35 46.49
CA ASP A 432 34.06 12.26 47.46
C ASP A 432 33.54 12.69 48.83
N ARG A 433 32.82 11.78 49.48
CA ARG A 433 32.30 11.98 50.84
C ARG A 433 33.44 12.11 51.85
N ASN A 434 34.55 11.41 51.64
CA ASN A 434 35.69 11.39 52.53
C ASN A 434 36.46 12.71 52.49
N ASP A 435 36.59 13.33 51.31
CA ASP A 435 37.30 14.61 51.16
C ASP A 435 36.60 15.74 51.93
N ILE A 436 35.26 15.82 51.83
CA ILE A 436 34.48 16.77 52.65
C ILE A 436 34.58 16.42 54.14
N PHE A 437 34.52 15.13 54.48
CA PHE A 437 34.55 14.70 55.88
C PHE A 437 35.86 15.10 56.58
N VAL A 438 37.00 14.99 55.91
CA VAL A 438 38.30 15.43 56.46
C VAL A 438 38.27 16.93 56.79
N THR A 439 37.71 17.76 55.90
CA THR A 439 37.57 19.20 56.11
C THR A 439 36.61 19.53 57.26
N LEU A 440 35.51 18.77 57.42
CA LEU A 440 34.55 18.96 58.52
C LEU A 440 35.18 18.75 59.90
N VAL A 441 36.05 17.75 60.04
CA VAL A 441 36.72 17.45 61.33
C VAL A 441 37.66 18.59 61.76
N GLN A 442 38.13 19.42 60.83
CA GLN A 442 39.02 20.54 61.11
C GLN A 442 38.30 21.82 61.54
N LEU A 443 36.96 21.87 61.42
CA LEU A 443 36.17 23.03 61.80
C LEU A 443 35.89 23.06 63.31
N ASP A 444 35.86 24.27 63.87
CA ASP A 444 35.39 24.49 65.23
C ASP A 444 33.86 24.30 65.34
N SER A 445 33.37 24.14 66.57
CA SER A 445 31.94 23.90 66.84
C SER A 445 31.03 25.00 66.29
N MET A 446 31.48 26.26 66.30
CA MET A 446 30.67 27.40 65.83
C MET A 446 30.51 27.37 64.30
N ARG A 447 31.59 27.12 63.57
CA ARG A 447 31.58 26.98 62.10
C ARG A 447 30.80 25.76 61.67
N LEU A 448 30.91 24.65 62.39
CA LEU A 448 30.10 23.45 62.12
C LEU A 448 28.61 23.69 62.34
N LEU A 449 28.23 24.37 63.43
CA LEU A 449 26.85 24.76 63.66
C LEU A 449 26.33 25.68 62.56
N GLN A 450 27.11 26.68 62.17
CA GLN A 450 26.73 27.61 61.11
C GLN A 450 26.55 26.88 59.78
N LEU A 451 27.49 26.01 59.40
CA LEU A 451 27.41 25.18 58.21
C LEU A 451 26.15 24.29 58.22
N LEU A 452 25.84 23.66 59.35
CA LEU A 452 24.65 22.81 59.52
C LEU A 452 23.34 23.60 59.44
N VAL A 453 23.31 24.85 59.90
CA VAL A 453 22.15 25.72 59.74
C VAL A 453 22.00 26.14 58.27
N GLU A 454 23.08 26.59 57.64
CA GLU A 454 23.06 27.06 56.25
C GLU A 454 22.72 25.94 55.25
N ILE A 455 23.22 24.71 55.46
CA ILE A 455 22.84 23.58 54.60
C ILE A 455 21.36 23.23 54.74
N ASN A 456 20.81 23.22 55.96
CA ASN A 456 19.39 22.91 56.17
C ASN A 456 18.49 23.98 55.53
N ALA A 457 18.85 25.26 55.69
CA ALA A 457 18.14 26.36 55.04
C ALA A 457 18.20 26.24 53.50
N THR A 458 19.37 25.90 52.96
CA THR A 458 19.56 25.73 51.51
C THR A 458 18.78 24.53 50.97
N GLU A 459 18.74 23.41 51.69
CA GLU A 459 17.92 22.24 51.35
C GLU A 459 16.43 22.57 51.31
N GLU A 460 15.92 23.32 52.29
CA GLU A 460 14.52 23.74 52.34
C GLU A 460 14.15 24.65 51.16
N LEU A 461 15.02 25.61 50.82
CA LEU A 461 14.81 26.49 49.67
C LEU A 461 14.83 25.72 48.36
N TRP A 462 15.71 24.74 48.23
CA TRP A 462 15.73 23.89 47.07
C TRP A 462 14.43 23.08 46.94
N TRP A 463 13.86 22.57 48.04
CA TRP A 463 12.54 21.93 47.98
C TRP A 463 11.43 22.88 47.53
N ARG A 464 11.48 24.15 47.92
CA ARG A 464 10.47 25.15 47.56
C ARG A 464 10.64 25.72 46.15
N PHE A 465 11.87 25.90 45.66
CA PHE A 465 12.18 26.67 44.44
C PHE A 465 13.06 25.91 43.43
N GLY A 466 13.46 24.67 43.71
CA GLY A 466 14.49 23.93 42.96
C GLY A 466 14.15 23.64 41.50
N ALA A 467 12.87 23.67 41.12
CA ALA A 467 12.45 23.54 39.72
C ALA A 467 12.86 24.74 38.85
N GLU A 468 13.07 25.92 39.43
CA GLU A 468 13.44 27.16 38.71
C GLU A 468 14.93 27.19 38.31
N TYR A 469 15.79 26.41 38.98
CA TYR A 469 17.25 26.54 38.92
C TYR A 469 17.96 25.22 38.59
N GLY A 470 17.47 24.49 37.58
CA GLY A 470 18.10 23.25 37.09
C GLY A 470 19.61 23.36 36.89
N ASP A 471 20.30 22.23 37.09
CA ASP A 471 21.75 22.12 37.22
C ASP A 471 22.52 22.89 36.11
N ASP A 472 23.53 23.64 36.56
CA ASP A 472 24.70 24.14 35.81
C ASP A 472 24.61 25.30 34.80
N LYS A 473 23.50 26.04 34.67
CA LYS A 473 23.45 27.11 33.65
C LYS A 473 24.10 28.47 33.99
N HIS A 474 24.59 28.72 35.21
CA HIS A 474 24.85 30.11 35.67
C HIS A 474 26.22 30.42 36.31
N GLY A 475 27.19 29.51 36.30
CA GLY A 475 28.57 29.82 36.75
C GLY A 475 28.76 30.16 38.25
N MET A 476 27.68 30.29 39.03
CA MET A 476 27.70 30.50 40.48
C MET A 476 27.40 29.22 41.27
N PRO A 477 28.04 29.00 42.44
CA PRO A 477 27.71 27.92 43.36
C PRO A 477 26.21 27.89 43.68
N MET A 478 25.65 26.69 43.88
CA MET A 478 24.23 26.49 44.12
C MET A 478 23.79 27.11 45.45
N ALA A 479 24.63 26.99 46.48
CA ALA A 479 24.39 27.59 47.79
C ALA A 479 24.27 29.12 47.71
N ASP A 480 25.15 29.79 46.96
CA ASP A 480 25.12 31.26 46.80
C ASP A 480 23.84 31.74 46.11
N ARG A 481 23.39 31.03 45.07
CA ARG A 481 22.14 31.37 44.37
C ARG A 481 20.94 31.29 45.29
N LEU A 482 20.85 30.24 46.11
CA LEU A 482 19.71 30.05 47.01
C LEU A 482 19.78 30.99 48.21
N LEU A 483 20.96 31.18 48.82
CA LEU A 483 21.11 32.05 49.98
C LEU A 483 20.99 33.54 49.63
N SER A 484 21.24 33.94 48.38
CA SER A 484 20.98 35.31 47.91
C SER A 484 19.51 35.73 47.98
N ARG A 485 18.58 34.78 48.19
CA ARG A 485 17.16 35.07 48.39
C ARG A 485 16.84 35.61 49.78
N PHE A 486 17.73 35.45 50.76
CA PHE A 486 17.54 36.06 52.08
C PHE A 486 17.76 37.57 52.01
N CYS A 487 16.93 38.32 52.74
CA CYS A 487 17.14 39.74 52.90
C CYS A 487 18.49 39.99 53.61
N PRO A 488 19.38 40.83 53.05
CA PRO A 488 20.69 41.08 53.65
C PRO A 488 20.60 41.80 55.01
N ASP A 489 19.49 42.48 55.31
CA ASP A 489 19.32 43.21 56.57
C ASP A 489 18.79 42.33 57.72
N CYS A 490 17.96 41.32 57.42
CA CYS A 490 17.24 40.57 58.46
C CYS A 490 17.19 39.06 58.26
N GLY A 491 17.79 38.53 57.19
CA GLY A 491 17.98 37.10 56.99
C GLY A 491 16.69 36.30 56.78
N LEU A 492 15.56 36.96 56.49
CA LEU A 492 14.28 36.32 56.17
C LEU A 492 14.05 36.27 54.65
N LEU A 493 13.22 35.33 54.21
CA LEU A 493 12.82 35.21 52.81
C LEU A 493 11.96 36.41 52.37
N PRO A 494 11.88 36.73 51.07
CA PRO A 494 11.22 37.94 50.59
C PRO A 494 9.74 38.05 50.98
N ASP A 495 9.05 36.91 51.09
CA ASP A 495 7.65 36.77 51.52
C ASP A 495 7.45 36.89 53.04
N GLU A 496 8.52 36.70 53.83
CA GLU A 496 8.53 36.81 55.29
C GLU A 496 9.25 38.09 55.77
N CYS A 497 9.89 38.85 54.86
CA CYS A 497 10.72 39.99 55.15
C CYS A 497 9.96 41.33 55.10
N LEU A 498 9.89 42.03 56.23
CA LEU A 498 9.29 43.37 56.33
C LEU A 498 10.34 44.51 56.27
N CYS A 499 11.60 44.21 55.98
CA CYS A 499 12.70 45.19 56.09
C CYS A 499 12.60 46.32 55.06
N ALA A 500 12.03 46.05 53.88
CA ALA A 500 11.70 47.08 52.88
C ALA A 500 10.53 47.99 53.32
N GLU A 501 9.46 47.40 53.90
CA GLU A 501 8.33 48.16 54.43
C GLU A 501 8.74 49.01 55.65
N ARG A 502 9.63 48.48 56.50
CA ARG A 502 10.16 49.20 57.66
C ARG A 502 10.97 50.42 57.24
N LYS A 503 11.89 50.28 56.28
CA LYS A 503 12.65 51.40 55.68
C LYS A 503 11.72 52.46 55.05
N ALA A 504 10.70 52.02 54.31
CA ALA A 504 9.72 52.94 53.72
C ALA A 504 8.88 53.68 54.77
N ARG A 505 8.59 53.06 55.91
CA ARG A 505 7.85 53.67 57.02
C ARG A 505 8.71 54.69 57.77
N GLU A 506 9.97 54.38 58.02
CA GLU A 506 10.96 55.30 58.60
C GLU A 506 11.18 56.53 57.70
N GLU A 507 11.24 56.36 56.37
CA GLU A 507 11.32 57.47 55.42
C GLU A 507 10.06 58.35 55.40
N ARG A 508 8.87 57.75 55.54
CA ARG A 508 7.61 58.52 55.64
C ARG A 508 7.58 59.32 56.94
N GLN A 509 7.96 58.73 58.06
CA GLN A 509 8.06 59.44 59.34
C GLN A 509 9.10 60.56 59.30
N ALA A 510 10.24 60.36 58.64
CA ALA A 510 11.24 61.40 58.44
C ALA A 510 10.75 62.55 57.54
N LYS A 511 9.90 62.25 56.54
CA LYS A 511 9.25 63.28 55.69
C LYS A 511 8.16 64.04 56.45
N GLU A 512 7.35 63.35 57.24
CA GLU A 512 6.32 63.96 58.09
C GLU A 512 6.96 64.89 59.13
N ALA A 513 8.00 64.43 59.84
CA ALA A 513 8.75 65.25 60.79
C ALA A 513 9.36 66.50 60.12
N ARG A 514 9.93 66.37 58.90
CA ARG A 514 10.39 67.53 58.12
C ARG A 514 9.26 68.47 57.73
N SER A 515 8.08 67.94 57.40
CA SER A 515 6.92 68.77 57.05
C SER A 515 6.37 69.52 58.25
N GLU A 516 6.38 68.90 59.44
CA GLU A 516 6.00 69.53 60.71
C GLU A 516 7.01 70.60 61.13
N GLU A 517 8.31 70.35 60.96
CA GLU A 517 9.35 71.38 61.16
C GLU A 517 9.17 72.57 60.21
N VAL A 518 8.89 72.31 58.92
CA VAL A 518 8.63 73.37 57.93
C VAL A 518 7.34 74.14 58.28
N ALA A 519 6.30 73.47 58.76
CA ALA A 519 5.05 74.09 59.20
C ALA A 519 5.26 74.93 60.47
N ALA A 520 6.04 74.45 61.44
CA ALA A 520 6.40 75.19 62.65
C ALA A 520 7.23 76.45 62.31
N VAL A 521 8.20 76.33 61.39
CA VAL A 521 8.98 77.47 60.89
C VAL A 521 8.11 78.47 60.11
N ALA A 522 7.09 78.00 59.38
CA ALA A 522 6.15 78.86 58.68
C ALA A 522 5.22 79.61 59.65
N GLN A 523 4.77 78.97 60.74
CA GLN A 523 4.00 79.63 61.80
C GLN A 523 4.81 80.71 62.54
N MET A 524 6.09 80.46 62.83
CA MET A 524 6.94 81.47 63.49
C MET A 524 7.30 82.68 62.62
N LYS A 525 7.11 82.62 61.29
CA LYS A 525 7.28 83.77 60.38
C LYS A 525 5.98 84.54 60.12
N GLY A 526 4.85 84.06 60.64
CA GLY A 526 3.53 84.68 60.52
C GLY A 526 3.11 85.54 61.71
N ASP A 527 3.89 85.56 62.80
CA ASP A 527 3.73 86.43 63.98
C ASP A 527 4.74 87.58 64.01
#